data_AF-A0A7X7K2W0-F1
#
_entry.id   AF-A0A7X7K2W0-F1
#
_cell.length_a   1.000
_cell.length_b   1.000
_cell.length_c   1.000
_cell.angle_alpha   90.00
_cell.angle_beta   90.00
_cell.angle_gamma   90.00
#
_symmetry.space_group_name_H-M   'P 1'
#
loop_
_entity.id
_entity.type
_entity.pdbx_description
1 polymer ?
#
loop_
_entity_poly.entity_id
_entity_poly.type
_entity_poly.pdbx_seq_one_letter_code
_entity_poly.pdbx_strand_id
1 'polypeptide(L)' 'MSPSALIPMVIESTARGERAYDIYSLLLRNRIIFVGSAINDQVANVIVAQLLYLDNEDNKRPIMMYINC' A
#
# COMPACT_ATOMS: atom_id res chain seq x y z
N MET A 1 -24.95 -10.18 0.70
CA MET A 1 -23.61 -9.96 0.14
C MET A 1 -23.11 -8.66 0.75
N SER A 2 -22.26 -8.73 1.78
CA SER A 2 -21.51 -7.56 2.21
C SER A 2 -20.79 -7.05 0.96
N PRO A 3 -20.85 -5.76 0.61
CA PRO A 3 -20.02 -5.25 -0.46
C PRO A 3 -18.59 -5.47 0.04
N SER A 4 -17.95 -6.55 -0.40
CA SER A 4 -16.50 -6.62 -0.42
C SER A 4 -16.11 -5.36 -1.16
N ALA A 5 -15.70 -4.33 -0.42
CA ALA A 5 -15.43 -3.02 -0.95
C ALA A 5 -14.58 -3.25 -2.18
N LEU A 6 -15.11 -2.96 -3.37
CA LEU A 6 -14.42 -3.17 -4.63
C LEU A 6 -13.19 -2.29 -4.56
N ILE A 7 -12.05 -2.88 -4.16
CA ILE A 7 -10.78 -2.17 -4.10
C ILE A 7 -10.50 -1.76 -5.54
N PRO A 8 -10.46 -0.46 -5.87
CA PRO A 8 -10.29 -0.03 -7.24
C PRO A 8 -8.96 -0.54 -7.79
N MET A 9 -8.98 -0.99 -9.04
CA MET A 9 -7.80 -1.37 -9.79
C MET A 9 -7.38 -0.22 -10.71
N VAL A 10 -6.07 0.05 -10.76
CA VAL A 10 -5.45 1.03 -11.64
C VAL A 10 -4.64 0.30 -12.70
N ILE A 11 -4.86 0.64 -13.96
CA ILE A 11 -4.14 0.07 -15.11
C ILE A 11 -3.10 1.10 -15.57
N GLU A 12 -1.82 0.72 -15.53
CA GLU A 12 -0.72 1.49 -16.10
C GLU A 12 -0.26 0.86 -17.42
N SER A 13 -0.36 1.61 -18.52
CA SER A 13 0.23 1.21 -19.81
C SER A 13 1.73 1.50 -19.81
N THR A 14 2.55 0.46 -19.86
CA THR A 14 4.00 0.56 -20.03
C THR A 14 4.40 0.17 -21.46
N ALA A 15 5.60 0.53 -21.90
CA ALA A 15 6.12 0.15 -23.22
C ALA A 15 6.23 -1.38 -23.43
N ARG A 16 6.11 -2.18 -22.36
CA ARG A 16 6.12 -3.66 -22.39
C ARG A 16 4.72 -4.27 -22.17
N GLY A 17 3.66 -3.48 -22.10
CA GLY A 17 2.27 -3.92 -21.88
C GLY A 17 1.57 -3.24 -20.70
N GLU A 18 0.35 -3.67 -20.42
CA GLU A 18 -0.48 -3.15 -19.31
C GLU A 18 -0.17 -3.89 -18.00
N ARG A 19 -0.03 -3.14 -16.91
CA ARG A 19 0.05 -3.68 -15.54
C ARG A 19 -1.12 -3.16 -14.73
N ALA A 20 -1.84 -4.07 -14.08
CA ALA A 20 -2.91 -3.73 -13.16
C ALA A 20 -2.41 -3.81 -11.71
N TYR A 21 -2.66 -2.76 -10.93
CA TYR A 21 -2.36 -2.68 -9.50
C TYR A 21 -3.64 -2.36 -8.75
N ASP A 22 -3.86 -2.96 -7.58
CA ASP A 22 -4.87 -2.42 -6.66
C ASP A 22 -4.39 -1.08 -6.09
N ILE A 23 -5.32 -0.23 -5.66
CA ILE A 23 -4.98 1.11 -5.18
C ILE A 23 -4.00 1.10 -4.00
N TYR A 24 -4.05 0.10 -3.11
CA TYR A 24 -3.13 0.03 -1.97
C TYR A 24 -1.72 -0.37 -2.41
N SER A 25 -1.59 -1.30 -3.36
CA SER A 25 -0.32 -1.61 -4.00
C SER A 25 0.28 -0.41 -4.72
N LEU A 26 -0.55 0.40 -5.38
CA LEU A 26 -0.10 1.64 -6.03
C LEU A 26 0.38 2.68 -5.01
N LEU A 27 -0.31 2.83 -3.88
CA LEU A 27 0.11 3.71 -2.78
C LEU A 27 1.45 3.25 -2.19
N LEU A 28 1.59 1.95 -1.90
CA LEU A 28 2.83 1.39 -1.35
C LEU A 28 4.02 1.60 -2.31
N ARG A 29 3.82 1.39 -3.61
CA ARG A 29 4.85 1.68 -4.63
C ARG A 29 5.27 3.16 -4.63
N ASN A 30 4.36 4.06 -4.30
CA ASN A 30 4.62 5.49 -4.11
C ASN A 30 5.10 5.86 -2.70
N ARG A 31 5.46 4.86 -1.88
CA ARG A 31 5.93 4.99 -0.49
C ARG A 31 4.89 5.60 0.46
N ILE A 32 3.62 5.28 0.21
CA ILE A 32 2.49 5.69 1.04
C ILE A 32 1.94 4.45 1.77
N ILE A 33 1.94 4.52 3.11
CA ILE A 33 1.30 3.52 3.98
C ILE A 33 0.00 4.13 4.53
N PHE A 34 -1.11 3.44 4.32
CA PHE A 34 -2.42 3.84 4.84
C PHE A 34 -2.87 2.90 5.96
N VAL A 35 -3.10 3.45 7.14
CA VAL A 35 -3.64 2.75 8.30
C VAL A 35 -5.10 3.15 8.46
N GLY A 36 -5.99 2.37 7.85
CA GLY A 36 -7.43 2.67 7.79
C GLY A 36 -8.30 1.84 8.74
N SER A 37 -7.70 1.02 9.61
CA SER A 37 -8.41 0.15 10.53
C SER A 37 -7.81 0.22 11.93
N ALA A 38 -8.59 -0.17 12.93
CA ALA A 38 -8.11 -0.30 14.29
C ALA A 38 -6.83 -1.15 14.36
N ILE A 39 -5.86 -0.68 15.15
CA ILE A 39 -4.57 -1.34 15.28
C ILE A 39 -4.74 -2.56 16.20
N ASN A 40 -4.48 -3.73 15.63
CA ASN A 40 -4.29 -4.98 16.35
C ASN A 40 -2.96 -5.61 15.90
N ASP A 41 -2.59 -6.75 16.50
CA ASP A 41 -1.31 -7.41 16.22
C ASP A 41 -1.11 -7.73 14.72
N GLN A 42 -2.18 -8.15 14.03
CA GLN A 42 -2.12 -8.44 12.60
C GLN A 42 -1.86 -7.17 11.77
N VAL A 43 -2.59 -6.10 12.04
CA VAL A 43 -2.42 -4.80 11.36
C VAL A 43 -1.02 -4.24 11.63
N ALA A 44 -0.56 -4.31 12.87
CA ALA A 44 0.78 -3.87 13.26
C ALA A 44 1.88 -4.64 12.50
N ASN A 45 1.77 -5.97 12.41
CA ASN A 45 2.73 -6.81 11.69
C ASN A 45 2.78 -6.45 10.19
N VAL A 46 1.63 -6.19 9.57
CA VAL A 46 1.57 -5.76 8.16
C VAL A 46 2.24 -4.40 7.96
N ILE A 47 1.97 -3.43 8.84
CA ILE A 47 2.59 -2.10 8.77
C ILE A 47 4.12 -2.20 8.92
N VAL A 48 4.60 -3.00 9.88
CA VAL A 48 6.05 -3.23 10.07
C VAL A 48 6.69 -3.85 8.83
N ALA A 49 6.03 -4.84 8.22
CA ALA A 49 6.52 -5.46 6.98
C ALA A 49 6.60 -4.43 5.83
N GLN A 50 5.60 -3.56 5.69
CA GLN A 50 5.59 -2.49 4.68
C GLN A 50 6.72 -1.47 4.93
N LEU A 51 6.96 -1.08 6.19
CA LEU A 51 8.06 -0.17 6.54
C LEU A 51 9.42 -0.76 6.19
N LEU A 52 9.68 -2.03 6.57
CA LEU A 52 10.93 -2.71 6.26
C LEU A 52 11.14 -2.89 4.75
N TYR A 53 10.07 -3.19 4.01
CA TYR A 53 10.11 -3.27 2.56
C TYR A 53 10.53 -1.93 1.92
N LEU A 54 9.91 -0.83 2.34
CA LEU A 54 10.21 0.50 1.80
C LEU A 54 11.61 1.00 2.20
N ASP A 55 12.07 0.68 3.41
CA ASP A 55 13.42 1.02 3.87
C ASP A 55 14.49 0.27 3.05
N ASN A 56 14.26 -1.00 2.73
CA ASN A 56 15.16 -1.79 1.89
C ASN A 56 15.19 -1.31 0.42
N GLU A 57 14.09 -0.79 -0.11
CA GLU A 57 14.05 -0.20 -1.45
C GLU A 57 14.84 1.12 -1.55
N ASP A 58 14.66 2.01 -0.58
CA ASP A 58 15.38 3.29 -0.50
C ASP A 58 15.27 3.86 0.92
N ASN A 59 16.33 3.73 1.72
CA ASN A 59 16.37 4.21 3.10
C ASN A 59 16.54 5.73 3.25
N LYS A 60 16.77 6.47 2.14
CA LYS A 60 16.91 7.93 2.15
C LYS A 60 15.62 8.63 1.79
N ARG A 61 14.75 7.97 1.05
CA ARG A 61 13.50 8.56 0.57
C ARG A 61 12.41 8.46 1.65
N PRO A 62 11.69 9.57 1.94
CA PRO A 62 10.68 9.58 3.00
C PRO A 62 9.55 8.57 2.73
N ILE A 63 8.94 8.11 3.83
CA ILE A 63 7.72 7.30 3.83
C ILE A 63 6.59 8.20 4.34
N MET A 64 5.49 8.26 3.58
CA MET A 64 4.30 9.01 3.97
C MET A 64 3.32 8.06 4.65
N MET A 65 2.93 8.35 5.88
CA MET A 65 1.98 7.53 6.64
C MET A 65 0.70 8.32 6.90
N TYR A 66 -0.43 7.77 6.47
CA TYR A 66 -1.76 8.35 6.70
C TYR A 66 -2.52 7.45 7.65
N ILE A 67 -3.01 8.01 8.76
CA ILE A 67 -3.62 7.26 9.85
C ILE A 67 -5.07 7.73 10.01
N ASN A 68 -6.00 6.78 9.93
CA ASN A 68 -7.42 6.94 10.16
C ASN A 68 -7.95 5.67 10.85
N CYS A 69 -7.85 5.64 12.18
CA CYS A 69 -8.20 4.48 13.00
C CYS A 69 -9.02 4.89 14.22
#